data_AF-A0A9E4M9P8-F1
#
_entry.id   AF-A0A9E4M9P8-F1
#
_cell.length_a   1.000
_cell.length_b   1.000
_cell.length_c   1.000
_cell.angle_alpha   90.00
_cell.angle_beta   90.00
_cell.angle_gamma   90.00
#
_symmetry.space_group_name_H-M   'P 1'
#
loop_
_entity.id
_entity.type
_entity.pdbx_description
1 polymer ?
#
loop_
_entity_poly.entity_id
_entity_poly.type
_entity_poly.pdbx_seq_one_letter_code
_entity_poly.pdbx_strand_id
1 'polypeptide(L)'
;MRSKTAVTGTVRLGRGTKGHTANISTYLDAEGAERATVEAIAWIKSLRHLRVDGSTLRDRFTHRGDSLWWFIELYLARERIVVATFKTLAAIESLIEQESPPALAVVDGDTVTRALVSIVCARHGVPCSDAGGPPAALRAWTTTSLRHAGETVAARLRPGAGAPVDECDLVIFVHSAFWRPETGAGNGGDTHLGPVIRALQDRLPTGRVRLVGIGPRRRRWSGNRQRHPPLPFRQVEQYASLRDVAPSLRLWWQRAAMRRAVRNSEDVRAATTVRGCDLWPLLGENLCDGVGLHLPWAARAMDEVGAAFDVLRPRAALTYAEAGAWGRALVMEGRRRRIPVIGMQHGFIDRHVLGYLHDPDEMQPSRTNAGDTGFPLPDATLLFDAFAAAHLRARGHFPPSSLRIVGSPKLDYLASRVAAPSRERLDAARIDLGAADGQDIVLIASKFTEIRPLFGALVDAVRLTPSVHAVVKCHPEEAPDPYRKAANGVPNLTVRPAETDMAPLLRLSRLVVTVNSTVAFDAMTLGVPALAIGLPTNLSPLVDAGAMAGVPMNAPIGPALREVLYDETRRRALAEGAQAFLRTHAIRADGHSVQRSVDAIMECLNP
;
A
#
# COMPACT_ATOMS: atom_id res chain seq x y z
N MET A 1 14.53 -6.37 3.00
CA MET A 1 13.16 -6.90 3.21
C MET A 1 12.82 -7.77 2.03
N ARG A 2 12.60 -9.09 2.24
CA ARG A 2 12.11 -9.97 1.17
C ARG A 2 10.70 -9.52 0.76
N SER A 3 10.33 -9.68 -0.51
CA SER A 3 8.97 -9.44 -0.99
C SER A 3 8.02 -10.38 -0.23
N LYS A 4 7.33 -9.86 0.79
CA LYS A 4 6.56 -10.67 1.75
C LYS A 4 5.35 -11.40 1.13
N THR A 5 5.05 -11.19 -0.15
CA THR A 5 3.85 -11.73 -0.83
C THR A 5 4.16 -12.74 -1.92
N ALA A 6 5.42 -12.89 -2.33
CA ALA A 6 5.77 -13.86 -3.36
C ALA A 6 5.82 -15.26 -2.74
N VAL A 7 5.12 -16.21 -3.36
CA VAL A 7 5.31 -17.63 -3.06
C VAL A 7 6.74 -17.99 -3.45
N THR A 8 7.54 -18.41 -2.48
CA THR A 8 8.93 -18.80 -2.73
C THR A 8 9.24 -20.14 -2.09
N GLY A 9 9.85 -21.03 -2.86
CA GLY A 9 10.39 -22.28 -2.34
C GLY A 9 10.56 -23.32 -3.42
N THR A 10 11.52 -24.20 -3.22
CA THR A 10 11.77 -25.37 -4.05
C THR A 10 11.54 -26.60 -3.19
N VAL A 11 10.73 -27.51 -3.69
CA VAL A 11 10.49 -28.82 -3.08
C VAL A 11 11.09 -29.92 -3.93
N ARG A 12 11.42 -31.05 -3.30
CA ARG A 12 11.77 -32.30 -3.97
C ARG A 12 10.55 -33.21 -3.95
N LEU A 13 10.17 -33.73 -5.11
CA LEU A 13 9.09 -34.69 -5.30
C LEU A 13 9.72 -36.09 -5.41
N GLY A 14 9.50 -36.97 -4.42
CA GLY A 14 10.08 -38.33 -4.42
C GLY A 14 10.70 -38.77 -3.08
N ARG A 15 11.11 -40.03 -2.99
CA ARG A 15 11.74 -40.62 -1.79
C ARG A 15 13.26 -40.70 -1.94
N GLY A 16 13.99 -40.25 -0.93
CA GLY A 16 15.45 -40.30 -0.90
C GLY A 16 16.11 -39.46 -1.99
N THR A 17 17.15 -39.99 -2.64
CA THR A 17 17.85 -39.31 -3.75
C THR A 17 17.15 -39.43 -5.10
N LYS A 18 16.12 -40.29 -5.21
CA LYS A 18 15.32 -40.47 -6.42
C LYS A 18 14.11 -39.52 -6.37
N GLY A 19 14.29 -38.31 -6.88
CA GLY A 19 13.24 -37.31 -7.01
C GLY A 19 13.70 -36.13 -7.84
N HIS A 20 12.76 -35.36 -8.38
CA HIS A 20 13.06 -34.11 -9.09
C HIS A 20 12.67 -32.91 -8.25
N THR A 21 13.26 -31.76 -8.52
CA THR A 21 12.95 -30.51 -7.82
C THR A 21 11.90 -29.72 -8.58
N ALA A 22 10.93 -29.17 -7.86
CA ALA A 22 9.88 -28.35 -8.40
C ALA A 22 9.82 -27.02 -7.62
N ASN A 23 9.62 -25.90 -8.32
CA ASN A 23 9.43 -24.61 -7.68
C ASN A 23 7.95 -24.43 -7.36
N ILE A 24 7.60 -24.19 -6.10
CA ILE A 24 6.19 -24.08 -5.69
C ILE A 24 5.47 -22.95 -6.46
N SER A 25 6.17 -21.86 -6.79
CA SER A 25 5.54 -20.73 -7.48
C SER A 25 5.08 -21.05 -8.90
N THR A 26 5.54 -22.13 -9.52
CA THR A 26 5.08 -22.53 -10.87
C THR A 26 3.71 -23.19 -10.85
N TYR A 27 3.23 -23.61 -9.66
CA TYR A 27 1.93 -24.25 -9.47
C TYR A 27 0.83 -23.28 -9.03
N LEU A 28 1.17 -22.00 -8.91
CA LEU A 28 0.20 -20.93 -8.67
C LEU A 28 0.11 -20.05 -9.90
N ASP A 29 -0.88 -20.34 -10.74
CA ASP A 29 -1.19 -19.50 -11.88
C ASP A 29 -1.79 -18.15 -11.44
N ALA A 30 -2.02 -17.30 -12.44
CA ALA A 30 -2.55 -15.97 -12.27
C ALA A 30 -3.90 -15.97 -11.53
N GLU A 31 -4.81 -16.83 -11.97
CA GLU A 31 -6.17 -16.90 -11.45
C GLU A 31 -6.20 -17.47 -10.03
N GLY A 32 -5.38 -18.48 -9.75
CA GLY A 32 -5.19 -19.04 -8.41
C GLY A 32 -4.60 -18.02 -7.44
N ALA A 33 -3.65 -17.20 -7.88
CA ALA A 33 -3.09 -16.12 -7.06
C ALA A 33 -4.14 -15.02 -6.76
N GLU A 34 -5.00 -14.69 -7.72
CA GLU A 34 -6.12 -13.77 -7.53
C GLU A 34 -7.14 -14.35 -6.53
N ARG A 35 -7.60 -15.58 -6.74
CA ARG A 35 -8.56 -16.27 -5.85
C ARG A 35 -8.03 -16.34 -4.41
N ALA A 36 -6.78 -16.74 -4.23
CA ALA A 36 -6.14 -16.80 -2.91
C ALA A 36 -6.05 -15.42 -2.22
N THR A 37 -5.90 -14.34 -3.00
CA THR A 37 -5.90 -12.96 -2.45
C THR A 37 -7.30 -12.56 -1.98
N VAL A 38 -8.33 -12.84 -2.80
CA VAL A 38 -9.73 -12.58 -2.46
C VAL A 38 -10.15 -13.37 -1.22
N GLU A 39 -9.79 -14.65 -1.15
CA GLU A 39 -10.05 -15.49 0.02
C GLU A 39 -9.34 -14.99 1.27
N ALA A 40 -8.07 -14.56 1.17
CA ALA A 40 -7.35 -14.00 2.30
C ALA A 40 -8.02 -12.72 2.84
N ILE A 41 -8.49 -11.85 1.94
CA ILE A 41 -9.23 -10.63 2.30
C ILE A 41 -10.55 -11.01 2.99
N ALA A 42 -11.33 -11.92 2.40
CA ALA A 42 -12.58 -12.40 2.97
C ALA A 42 -12.36 -13.04 4.35
N TRP A 43 -11.29 -13.82 4.51
CA TRP A 43 -10.91 -14.41 5.79
C TRP A 43 -10.60 -13.32 6.82
N ILE A 44 -9.76 -12.33 6.51
CA ILE A 44 -9.48 -11.20 7.42
C ILE A 44 -10.78 -10.53 7.81
N LYS A 45 -11.64 -10.20 6.84
CA LYS A 45 -12.93 -9.54 7.09
C LYS A 45 -13.82 -10.35 8.02
N SER A 46 -13.90 -11.67 7.83
CA SER A 46 -14.74 -12.55 8.65
C SER A 46 -14.35 -12.56 10.13
N LEU A 47 -13.09 -12.23 10.47
CA LEU A 47 -12.62 -12.28 11.85
C LEU A 47 -13.43 -11.37 12.78
N ARG A 48 -14.02 -10.28 12.26
CA ARG A 48 -14.83 -9.35 13.06
C ARG A 48 -15.98 -10.02 13.81
N HIS A 49 -16.47 -11.15 13.31
CA HIS A 49 -17.59 -11.92 13.86
C HIS A 49 -17.18 -12.94 14.92
N LEU A 50 -15.89 -13.29 15.02
CA LEU A 50 -15.40 -14.31 15.93
C LEU A 50 -15.52 -13.87 17.38
N ARG A 51 -15.88 -14.77 18.29
CA ARG A 51 -16.08 -14.42 19.69
C ARG A 51 -14.80 -14.56 20.51
N VAL A 52 -14.54 -13.57 21.35
CA VAL A 52 -13.49 -13.56 22.37
C VAL A 52 -14.14 -13.10 23.67
N ASP A 53 -14.08 -13.95 24.69
CA ASP A 53 -14.81 -13.77 25.96
C ASP A 53 -16.33 -13.53 25.76
N GLY A 54 -16.94 -14.25 24.81
CA GLY A 54 -18.38 -14.17 24.51
C GLY A 54 -18.83 -13.01 23.63
N SER A 55 -17.97 -12.01 23.38
CA SER A 55 -18.26 -10.87 22.48
C SER A 55 -17.53 -11.01 21.16
N THR A 56 -18.10 -10.49 20.06
CA THR A 56 -17.43 -10.47 18.75
C THR A 56 -16.12 -9.69 18.82
N LEU A 57 -15.13 -9.97 17.97
CA LEU A 57 -13.88 -9.22 17.91
C LEU A 57 -14.15 -7.72 17.65
N ARG A 58 -15.19 -7.41 16.87
CA ARG A 58 -15.68 -6.06 16.63
C ARG A 58 -16.11 -5.34 17.90
N ASP A 59 -16.82 -6.01 18.79
CA ASP A 59 -17.37 -5.37 20.00
C ASP A 59 -16.50 -5.55 21.25
N ARG A 60 -15.63 -6.56 21.25
CA ARG A 60 -14.82 -6.94 22.42
C ARG A 60 -13.73 -5.92 22.73
N PHE A 61 -13.12 -5.36 21.70
CA PHE A 61 -11.98 -4.46 21.82
C PHE A 61 -12.39 -3.06 21.39
N THR A 62 -12.58 -2.18 22.37
CA THR A 62 -13.05 -0.81 22.15
C THR A 62 -12.14 0.23 22.79
N HIS A 63 -12.14 1.44 22.24
CA HIS A 63 -11.55 2.62 22.89
C HIS A 63 -12.57 3.75 22.86
N ARG A 64 -12.98 4.24 24.05
CA ARG A 64 -14.00 5.30 24.19
C ARG A 64 -15.33 4.98 23.47
N GLY A 65 -15.66 3.70 23.36
CA GLY A 65 -16.85 3.19 22.66
C GLY A 65 -16.61 2.83 21.20
N ASP A 66 -15.60 3.38 20.53
CA ASP A 66 -15.30 3.00 19.13
C ASP A 66 -14.73 1.58 19.08
N SER A 67 -15.12 0.82 18.06
CA SER A 67 -14.52 -0.48 17.78
C SER A 67 -13.07 -0.31 17.33
N LEU A 68 -12.16 -1.10 17.91
CA LEU A 68 -10.77 -1.15 17.47
C LEU A 68 -10.53 -2.18 16.36
N TRP A 69 -11.57 -2.89 15.91
CA TRP A 69 -11.52 -3.80 14.75
C TRP A 69 -10.95 -3.13 13.51
N TRP A 70 -11.33 -1.87 13.29
CA TRP A 70 -10.88 -1.03 12.20
C TRP A 70 -9.35 -0.81 12.16
N PHE A 71 -8.61 -1.22 13.18
CA PHE A 71 -7.15 -1.18 13.15
C PHE A 71 -6.55 -2.58 12.96
N ILE A 72 -7.19 -3.62 13.51
CA ILE A 72 -6.73 -5.00 13.40
C ILE A 72 -6.71 -5.45 11.93
N GLU A 73 -7.78 -5.19 11.19
CA GLU A 73 -7.86 -5.62 9.79
C GLU A 73 -6.74 -5.02 8.93
N LEU A 74 -6.42 -3.74 9.14
CA LEU A 74 -5.34 -3.04 8.45
C LEU A 74 -3.98 -3.63 8.81
N TYR A 75 -3.78 -3.94 10.09
CA TYR A 75 -2.56 -4.59 10.56
C TYR A 75 -2.35 -5.93 9.87
N LEU A 76 -3.38 -6.79 9.83
CA LEU A 76 -3.32 -8.11 9.22
C LEU A 76 -3.05 -8.04 7.70
N ALA A 77 -3.71 -7.12 6.99
CA ALA A 77 -3.42 -6.89 5.57
C ALA A 77 -2.00 -6.37 5.33
N ARG A 78 -1.54 -5.42 6.16
CA ARG A 78 -0.23 -4.79 5.99
C ARG A 78 0.93 -5.74 6.27
N GLU A 79 0.79 -6.65 7.23
CA GLU A 79 1.83 -7.64 7.50
C GLU A 79 2.05 -8.61 6.34
N ARG A 80 1.08 -8.72 5.42
CA ARG A 80 1.12 -9.52 4.19
C ARG A 80 1.26 -11.03 4.41
N ILE A 81 1.45 -11.48 5.65
CA ILE A 81 1.60 -12.89 5.99
C ILE A 81 0.34 -13.68 5.67
N VAL A 82 -0.86 -13.12 5.91
CA VAL A 82 -2.13 -13.80 5.59
C VAL A 82 -2.21 -14.08 4.09
N VAL A 83 -2.03 -13.06 3.25
CA VAL A 83 -2.07 -13.23 1.78
C VAL A 83 -0.98 -14.20 1.31
N ALA A 84 0.24 -14.11 1.85
CA ALA A 84 1.32 -15.03 1.52
C ALA A 84 0.97 -16.48 1.91
N THR A 85 0.39 -16.69 3.09
CA THR A 85 -0.05 -17.99 3.58
C THR A 85 -1.11 -18.59 2.66
N PHE A 86 -2.13 -17.83 2.25
CA PHE A 86 -3.18 -18.33 1.36
C PHE A 86 -2.63 -18.64 -0.04
N LYS A 87 -1.75 -17.80 -0.60
CA LYS A 87 -1.12 -18.06 -1.90
C LYS A 87 -0.23 -19.31 -1.86
N THR A 88 0.61 -19.43 -0.83
CA THR A 88 1.50 -20.59 -0.69
C THR A 88 0.70 -21.87 -0.42
N LEU A 89 -0.38 -21.80 0.36
CA LEU A 89 -1.31 -22.92 0.58
C LEU A 89 -1.89 -23.40 -0.76
N ALA A 90 -2.48 -22.49 -1.55
CA ALA A 90 -3.05 -22.81 -2.85
C ALA A 90 -2.01 -23.38 -3.82
N ALA A 91 -0.78 -22.87 -3.81
CA ALA A 91 0.31 -23.37 -4.64
C ALA A 91 0.72 -24.80 -4.30
N ILE A 92 0.79 -25.14 -3.00
CA ILE A 92 1.16 -26.49 -2.55
C ILE A 92 0.02 -27.48 -2.81
N GLU A 93 -1.24 -27.09 -2.58
CA GLU A 93 -2.41 -27.92 -2.92
C GLU A 93 -2.42 -28.25 -4.42
N SER A 94 -2.27 -27.23 -5.27
CA SER A 94 -2.16 -27.39 -6.73
C SER A 94 -1.00 -28.31 -7.15
N LEU A 95 0.16 -28.19 -6.50
CA LEU A 95 1.31 -29.08 -6.74
C LEU A 95 0.98 -30.54 -6.39
N ILE A 96 0.36 -30.79 -5.23
CA ILE A 96 -0.01 -32.16 -4.81
C ILE A 96 -1.05 -32.75 -5.76
N GLU A 97 -2.05 -31.96 -6.17
CA GLU A 97 -3.10 -32.38 -7.10
C GLU A 97 -2.53 -32.74 -8.48
N GLN A 98 -1.61 -31.93 -9.01
CA GLN A 98 -1.04 -32.12 -10.35
C GLN A 98 0.00 -33.26 -10.39
N GLU A 99 0.87 -33.35 -9.37
CA GLU A 99 2.02 -34.25 -9.41
C GLU A 99 1.80 -35.56 -8.63
N SER A 100 0.79 -35.62 -7.76
CA SER A 100 0.51 -36.76 -6.86
C SER A 100 1.77 -37.36 -6.22
N PRO A 101 2.63 -36.53 -5.57
CA PRO A 101 3.98 -36.96 -5.20
C PRO A 101 3.96 -38.03 -4.11
N PRO A 102 4.80 -39.09 -4.20
CA PRO A 102 4.85 -40.15 -3.17
C PRO A 102 5.51 -39.71 -1.86
N ALA A 103 6.22 -38.57 -1.88
CA ALA A 103 6.76 -37.85 -0.73
C ALA A 103 7.20 -36.44 -1.17
N LEU A 104 7.23 -35.50 -0.22
CA LEU A 104 7.67 -34.12 -0.41
C LEU A 104 8.82 -33.77 0.56
N ALA A 105 9.77 -32.97 0.09
CA ALA A 105 10.81 -32.40 0.95
C ALA A 105 11.12 -30.95 0.60
N VAL A 106 11.29 -30.08 1.60
CA VAL A 106 11.57 -28.66 1.33
C VAL A 106 13.07 -28.43 1.15
N VAL A 107 13.50 -28.28 -0.10
CA VAL A 107 14.90 -28.01 -0.47
C VAL A 107 15.27 -26.57 -0.09
N ASP A 108 14.47 -25.61 -0.52
CA ASP A 108 14.60 -24.19 -0.19
C ASP A 108 13.21 -23.57 0.03
N GLY A 109 13.14 -22.52 0.83
CA GLY A 109 11.88 -21.86 1.15
C GLY A 109 11.99 -20.97 2.37
N ASP A 110 11.14 -19.95 2.41
CA ASP A 110 10.98 -19.14 3.61
C ASP A 110 10.24 -19.89 4.73
N THR A 111 10.08 -19.24 5.88
CA THR A 111 9.42 -19.81 7.06
C THR A 111 7.96 -20.20 6.79
N VAL A 112 7.24 -19.44 5.97
CA VAL A 112 5.82 -19.70 5.67
C VAL A 112 5.72 -20.95 4.81
N THR A 113 6.53 -21.04 3.76
CA THR A 113 6.57 -22.21 2.87
C THR A 113 6.94 -23.49 3.61
N ARG A 114 8.00 -23.47 4.44
CA ARG A 114 8.43 -24.65 5.20
C ARG A 114 7.34 -25.18 6.12
N ALA A 115 6.67 -24.29 6.85
CA ALA A 115 5.58 -24.66 7.74
C ALA A 115 4.37 -25.21 6.96
N LEU A 116 3.97 -24.54 5.87
CA LEU A 116 2.81 -24.94 5.09
C LEU A 116 2.99 -26.29 4.38
N VAL A 117 4.18 -26.59 3.83
CA VAL A 117 4.42 -27.91 3.21
C VAL A 117 4.15 -29.02 4.23
N SER A 118 4.66 -28.89 5.46
CA SER A 118 4.39 -29.89 6.50
C SER A 118 2.90 -30.00 6.85
N ILE A 119 2.19 -28.88 6.97
CA ILE A 119 0.76 -28.86 7.33
C ILE A 119 -0.10 -29.49 6.23
N VAL A 120 0.15 -29.11 4.97
CA VAL A 120 -0.62 -29.61 3.82
C VAL A 120 -0.31 -31.08 3.56
N CYS A 121 0.96 -31.50 3.63
CA CYS A 121 1.34 -32.91 3.53
C CYS A 121 0.61 -33.78 4.54
N ALA A 122 0.53 -33.34 5.81
CA ALA A 122 -0.18 -34.08 6.86
C ALA A 122 -1.66 -34.25 6.53
N ARG A 123 -2.33 -33.21 6.03
CA ARG A 123 -3.73 -33.26 5.59
C ARG A 123 -3.95 -34.23 4.41
N HIS A 124 -3.05 -34.22 3.43
CA HIS A 124 -3.18 -35.03 2.22
C HIS A 124 -2.59 -36.45 2.37
N GLY A 125 -2.05 -36.81 3.54
CA GLY A 125 -1.40 -38.11 3.75
C GLY A 125 -0.10 -38.29 2.96
N VAL A 126 0.55 -37.19 2.54
CA VAL A 126 1.81 -37.22 1.79
C VAL A 126 2.98 -37.22 2.79
N PRO A 127 3.89 -38.21 2.75
CA PRO A 127 5.07 -38.20 3.61
C PRO A 127 5.94 -36.95 3.36
N CYS A 128 6.35 -36.27 4.44
CA CYS A 128 7.19 -35.07 4.36
C CYS A 128 8.52 -35.27 5.10
N SER A 129 9.65 -35.26 4.39
CA SER A 129 11.00 -35.21 4.98
C SER A 129 11.47 -33.76 5.03
N ASP A 130 12.04 -33.29 6.15
CA ASP A 130 12.31 -31.87 6.48
C ASP A 130 11.13 -31.09 7.10
N ALA A 131 10.30 -31.76 7.91
CA ALA A 131 9.47 -31.10 8.92
C ALA A 131 10.35 -30.55 10.06
N GLY A 132 11.32 -29.68 9.73
CA GLY A 132 11.87 -28.77 10.72
C GLY A 132 10.68 -28.04 11.32
N GLY A 133 10.30 -28.42 12.54
CA GLY A 133 9.17 -27.83 13.24
C GLY A 133 9.26 -26.30 13.18
N PRO A 134 8.14 -25.58 13.27
CA PRO A 134 8.07 -24.13 13.04
C PRO A 134 9.31 -23.45 13.66
N PRO A 135 10.25 -22.94 12.83
CA PRO A 135 11.59 -22.66 13.32
C PRO A 135 11.55 -21.63 14.43
N ALA A 136 12.57 -21.63 15.30
CA ALA A 136 12.83 -20.56 16.27
C ALA A 136 12.81 -19.13 15.66
N ALA A 137 12.81 -18.99 14.33
CA ALA A 137 12.51 -17.77 13.60
C ALA A 137 11.14 -17.14 13.92
N LEU A 138 10.12 -17.89 14.39
CA LEU A 138 8.91 -17.30 14.97
C LEU A 138 9.22 -16.50 16.25
N ARG A 139 10.30 -16.81 16.98
CA ARG A 139 10.80 -15.96 18.08
C ARG A 139 11.41 -14.66 17.58
N ALA A 140 11.92 -14.58 16.35
CA ALA A 140 12.45 -13.32 15.81
C ALA A 140 11.37 -12.23 15.69
N TRP A 141 10.10 -12.61 15.53
CA TRP A 141 8.97 -11.68 15.57
C TRP A 141 8.83 -10.99 16.93
N THR A 142 9.17 -11.68 18.04
CA THR A 142 9.15 -11.07 19.38
C THR A 142 10.11 -9.88 19.50
N THR A 143 11.23 -9.86 18.77
CA THR A 143 12.17 -8.73 18.77
C THR A 143 11.59 -7.47 18.10
N THR A 144 10.77 -7.65 17.05
CA THR A 144 10.07 -6.55 16.38
C THR A 144 8.97 -5.99 17.28
N SER A 145 8.26 -6.88 17.97
CA SER A 145 7.24 -6.54 18.97
C SER A 145 7.82 -5.80 20.18
N LEU A 146 9.01 -6.21 20.65
CA LEU A 146 9.76 -5.49 21.69
C LEU A 146 10.27 -4.13 21.21
N ARG A 147 10.74 -4.02 19.96
CA ARG A 147 11.16 -2.73 19.39
C ARG A 147 9.99 -1.77 19.26
N HIS A 148 8.86 -2.22 18.73
CA HIS A 148 7.64 -1.41 18.66
C HIS A 148 7.12 -1.04 20.05
N ALA A 149 7.20 -1.95 21.01
CA ALA A 149 6.92 -1.64 22.40
C ALA A 149 7.83 -0.52 22.93
N GLY A 150 9.14 -0.63 22.69
CA GLY A 150 10.13 0.37 23.09
C GLY A 150 9.91 1.73 22.42
N GLU A 151 9.65 1.77 21.12
CA GLU A 151 9.31 3.00 20.39
C GLU A 151 8.03 3.64 20.91
N THR A 152 7.01 2.83 21.22
CA THR A 152 5.74 3.31 21.74
C THR A 152 5.89 3.84 23.17
N VAL A 153 6.67 3.18 24.03
CA VAL A 153 7.00 3.68 25.37
C VAL A 153 7.83 4.95 25.29
N ALA A 154 8.89 5.00 24.48
CA ALA A 154 9.74 6.17 24.32
C ALA A 154 8.98 7.39 23.81
N ALA A 155 8.00 7.19 22.93
CA ALA A 155 7.17 8.27 22.43
C ALA A 155 6.15 8.77 23.47
N ARG A 156 5.68 7.91 24.39
CA ARG A 156 4.83 8.30 25.53
C ARG A 156 5.57 9.08 26.63
N LEU A 157 6.89 8.88 26.74
CA LEU A 157 7.75 9.62 27.68
C LEU A 157 8.16 11.01 27.18
N ARG A 158 7.63 11.46 26.03
CA ARG A 158 7.83 12.81 25.50
C ARG A 158 6.52 13.61 25.62
N PRO A 159 6.09 13.99 26.84
CA PRO A 159 4.94 14.86 26.98
C PRO A 159 5.23 16.18 26.26
N GLY A 160 4.28 16.63 25.44
CA GLY A 160 4.26 18.01 25.00
C GLY A 160 4.03 18.92 26.21
N ALA A 161 4.70 20.06 26.27
CA ALA A 161 4.20 21.15 27.08
C ALA A 161 2.85 21.54 26.49
N GLY A 162 1.78 21.55 27.28
CA GLY A 162 0.43 21.89 26.83
C GLY A 162 0.50 23.13 25.93
N ALA A 163 0.19 22.95 24.65
CA ALA A 163 0.26 24.04 23.70
C ALA A 163 -0.85 25.06 24.03
N PRO A 164 -0.58 26.36 23.91
CA PRO A 164 -1.64 27.35 24.03
C PRO A 164 -2.72 27.06 22.97
N VAL A 165 -3.98 27.33 23.33
CA VAL A 165 -5.12 27.21 22.40
C VAL A 165 -4.83 28.08 21.19
N ASP A 166 -4.99 27.50 20.01
CA ASP A 166 -4.65 28.12 18.73
C ASP A 166 -5.71 27.77 17.69
N GLU A 167 -6.81 28.51 17.74
CA GLU A 167 -7.99 28.25 16.92
C GLU A 167 -7.70 28.46 15.43
N CYS A 168 -8.12 27.50 14.60
CA CYS A 168 -7.96 27.54 13.15
C CYS A 168 -9.25 27.16 12.42
N ASP A 169 -9.37 27.50 11.14
CA ASP A 169 -10.47 27.00 10.31
C ASP A 169 -10.19 25.55 9.90
N LEU A 170 -8.97 25.28 9.44
CA LEU A 170 -8.59 24.00 8.86
C LEU A 170 -7.29 23.48 9.49
N VAL A 171 -7.32 22.23 9.92
CA VAL A 171 -6.10 21.48 10.26
C VAL A 171 -5.80 20.44 9.18
N ILE A 172 -4.54 20.35 8.76
CA ILE A 172 -4.09 19.41 7.74
C ILE A 172 -3.06 18.47 8.34
N PHE A 173 -3.38 17.18 8.36
CA PHE A 173 -2.51 16.13 8.87
C PHE A 173 -1.61 15.59 7.75
N VAL A 174 -0.32 15.89 7.85
CA VAL A 174 0.73 15.51 6.89
C VAL A 174 1.63 14.45 7.49
N HIS A 175 2.03 13.46 6.69
CA HIS A 175 2.93 12.44 7.20
C HIS A 175 4.38 12.92 7.11
N SER A 176 5.09 12.93 8.24
CA SER A 176 6.44 13.49 8.36
C SER A 176 7.47 12.88 7.39
N ALA A 177 7.25 11.63 6.96
CA ALA A 177 8.06 10.94 5.95
C ALA A 177 7.91 11.48 4.51
N PHE A 178 6.81 12.18 4.22
CA PHE A 178 6.45 12.69 2.90
C PHE A 178 6.73 14.19 2.75
N TRP A 179 7.15 14.85 3.83
CA TRP A 179 7.61 16.22 3.76
C TRP A 179 9.00 16.31 3.12
N ARG A 180 9.12 17.11 2.06
CA ARG A 180 10.38 17.45 1.41
C ARG A 180 10.79 18.87 1.76
N PRO A 181 12.07 19.11 2.12
CA PRO A 181 12.56 20.46 2.27
C PRO A 181 12.44 21.20 0.93
N GLU A 182 12.20 22.50 1.00
CA GLU A 182 12.19 23.35 -0.17
C GLU A 182 13.61 23.40 -0.75
N THR A 183 13.77 22.81 -1.93
CA THR A 183 14.90 23.11 -2.81
C THR A 183 14.46 24.31 -3.65
N GLY A 184 15.35 25.27 -3.91
CA GLY A 184 15.06 26.60 -4.49
C GLY A 184 14.28 26.66 -5.81
N ALA A 185 13.79 25.53 -6.33
CA ALA A 185 12.79 25.40 -7.38
C ALA A 185 11.33 25.40 -6.86
N GLY A 186 11.04 25.83 -5.62
CA GLY A 186 9.67 25.92 -5.08
C GLY A 186 8.97 24.57 -4.86
N ASN A 187 9.73 23.47 -4.85
CA ASN A 187 9.21 22.09 -4.77
C ASN A 187 9.21 21.51 -3.35
N GLY A 188 9.27 22.36 -2.32
CA GLY A 188 9.12 21.96 -0.93
C GLY A 188 7.68 21.59 -0.57
N GLY A 189 7.53 20.78 0.47
CA GLY A 189 6.23 20.44 1.05
C GLY A 189 5.90 18.95 1.08
N ASP A 190 4.64 18.65 1.38
CA ASP A 190 4.10 17.29 1.35
C ASP A 190 3.95 16.80 -0.09
N THR A 191 4.41 15.57 -0.39
CA THR A 191 4.39 15.02 -1.76
C THR A 191 2.99 14.72 -2.31
N HIS A 192 1.97 14.65 -1.46
CA HIS A 192 0.59 14.36 -1.85
C HIS A 192 -0.28 15.62 -1.79
N LEU A 193 -0.18 16.39 -0.71
CA LEU A 193 -1.05 17.54 -0.46
C LEU A 193 -0.40 18.90 -0.79
N GLY A 194 0.89 18.96 -1.11
CA GLY A 194 1.66 20.20 -1.21
C GLY A 194 0.99 21.31 -2.04
N PRO A 195 0.59 21.05 -3.30
CA PRO A 195 -0.11 22.05 -4.11
C PRO A 195 -1.45 22.52 -3.51
N VAL A 196 -2.22 21.61 -2.90
CA VAL A 196 -3.50 21.92 -2.26
C VAL A 196 -3.29 22.72 -0.98
N ILE A 197 -2.28 22.38 -0.16
CA ILE A 197 -1.91 23.13 1.04
C ILE A 197 -1.58 24.58 0.70
N ARG A 198 -0.76 24.82 -0.33
CA ARG A 198 -0.42 26.19 -0.76
C ARG A 198 -1.66 26.96 -1.20
N ALA A 199 -2.48 26.37 -2.06
CA ALA A 199 -3.69 27.02 -2.53
C ALA A 199 -4.69 27.32 -1.39
N LEU A 200 -4.78 26.47 -0.36
CA LEU A 200 -5.56 26.74 0.84
C LEU A 200 -4.97 27.86 1.69
N GLN A 201 -3.65 27.91 1.84
CA GLN A 201 -2.95 28.98 2.57
C GLN A 201 -3.10 30.34 1.87
N ASP A 202 -3.16 30.36 0.54
CA ASP A 202 -3.42 31.57 -0.24
C ASP A 202 -4.89 32.01 -0.16
N ARG A 203 -5.82 31.04 -0.03
CA ARG A 203 -7.27 31.29 -0.01
C ARG A 203 -7.80 31.72 1.36
N LEU A 204 -7.24 31.18 2.44
CA LEU A 204 -7.66 31.45 3.82
C LEU A 204 -6.76 32.50 4.48
N PRO A 205 -7.28 33.31 5.42
CA PRO A 205 -6.46 34.29 6.13
C PRO A 205 -5.25 33.64 6.83
N THR A 206 -4.14 34.39 6.89
CA THR A 206 -2.91 33.93 7.54
C THR A 206 -3.21 33.40 8.95
N GLY A 207 -2.77 32.18 9.20
CA GLY A 207 -2.93 31.52 10.48
C GLY A 207 -4.23 30.70 10.64
N ARG A 208 -5.13 30.71 9.66
CA ARG A 208 -6.36 29.88 9.69
C ARG A 208 -6.16 28.45 9.19
N VAL A 209 -5.01 28.16 8.58
CA VAL A 209 -4.57 26.80 8.24
C VAL A 209 -3.44 26.37 9.17
N ARG A 210 -3.58 25.18 9.78
CA ARG A 210 -2.57 24.57 10.65
C ARG A 210 -2.12 23.23 10.10
N LEU A 211 -0.81 23.01 10.09
CA LEU A 211 -0.23 21.72 9.69
C LEU A 211 0.13 20.93 10.95
N VAL A 212 -0.27 19.66 11.00
CA VAL A 212 0.11 18.71 12.06
C VAL A 212 0.81 17.51 11.45
N GLY A 213 2.00 17.21 11.98
CA GLY A 213 2.80 16.07 11.57
C GLY A 213 2.34 14.78 12.21
N ILE A 214 2.17 13.73 11.41
CA ILE A 214 1.92 12.36 11.88
C ILE A 214 3.02 11.41 11.42
N GLY A 215 3.19 10.34 12.19
CA GLY A 215 4.13 9.27 11.88
C GLY A 215 5.61 9.67 11.99
N PRO A 216 6.52 8.69 11.91
CA PRO A 216 7.93 8.94 12.10
C PRO A 216 8.51 9.74 10.92
N ARG A 217 9.44 10.65 11.22
CA ARG A 217 10.36 11.18 10.22
C ARG A 217 11.27 10.04 9.77
N ARG A 218 11.45 9.82 8.45
CA ARG A 218 12.33 8.76 7.92
C ARG A 218 13.73 8.88 8.53
N ARG A 219 14.03 8.08 9.56
CA ARG A 219 15.39 7.90 10.04
C ARG A 219 16.09 6.99 9.04
N ARG A 220 17.01 7.53 8.23
CA ARG A 220 18.00 6.67 7.58
C ARG A 220 18.78 6.01 8.72
N TRP A 221 18.64 4.71 8.85
CA TRP A 221 19.19 3.92 9.94
C TRP A 221 20.73 3.85 9.90
N SER A 222 21.35 4.39 8.85
CA SER A 222 22.79 4.59 8.75
C SER A 222 23.25 5.65 9.75
N GLY A 223 23.56 5.24 10.99
CA GLY A 223 24.46 5.79 12.02
C GLY A 223 24.65 7.30 12.23
N ASN A 224 24.62 8.12 11.18
CA ASN A 224 24.66 9.56 11.24
C ASN A 224 23.32 10.12 11.72
N ARG A 225 23.34 10.63 12.95
CA ARG A 225 22.39 11.64 13.45
C ARG A 225 22.54 12.92 12.62
N GLN A 226 22.20 12.89 11.34
CA GLN A 226 22.02 14.13 10.59
C GLN A 226 20.88 14.89 11.26
N ARG A 227 21.18 16.09 11.77
CA ARG A 227 20.18 17.04 12.25
C ARG A 227 19.30 17.38 11.06
N HIS A 228 18.11 16.78 11.00
CA HIS A 228 17.15 17.17 10.00
C HIS A 228 16.69 18.61 10.28
N PRO A 229 16.47 19.44 9.25
CA PRO A 229 15.97 20.80 9.43
C PRO A 229 14.64 20.77 10.20
N PRO A 230 14.31 21.81 10.99
CA PRO A 230 13.01 21.88 11.65
C PRO A 230 11.87 21.69 10.64
N LEU A 231 10.81 20.98 11.02
CA LEU A 231 9.60 20.85 10.21
C LEU A 231 8.73 22.09 10.44
N PRO A 232 7.98 22.56 9.43
CA PRO A 232 7.09 23.73 9.59
C PRO A 232 5.78 23.39 10.32
N PHE A 233 5.76 22.29 11.06
CA PHE A 233 4.62 21.80 11.80
C PHE A 233 5.04 21.13 13.09
N ARG A 234 4.13 21.17 14.07
CA ARG A 234 4.24 20.40 15.31
C ARG A 234 3.82 18.95 15.05
N GLN A 235 4.48 18.00 15.71
CA GLN A 235 4.05 16.60 15.65
C GLN A 235 2.81 16.41 16.52
N VAL A 236 1.94 15.48 16.16
CA VAL A 236 0.66 15.23 16.85
C VAL A 236 0.87 14.90 18.34
N GLU A 237 1.93 14.16 18.70
CA GLU A 237 2.22 13.84 20.10
C GLU A 237 2.57 15.06 20.96
N GLN A 238 2.96 16.18 20.34
CA GLN A 238 3.28 17.43 21.05
C GLN A 238 2.02 18.17 21.53
N TYR A 239 0.84 17.77 21.08
CA TYR A 239 -0.44 18.31 21.56
C TYR A 239 -0.99 17.54 22.76
N ALA A 240 -0.50 16.33 23.02
CA ALA A 240 -1.03 15.46 24.05
C ALA A 240 -0.24 15.55 25.37
N SER A 241 -0.96 15.80 26.46
CA SER A 241 -0.44 15.66 27.81
C SER A 241 -0.53 14.21 28.30
N LEU A 242 0.07 13.90 29.46
CA LEU A 242 -0.09 12.59 30.11
C LEU A 242 -1.54 12.26 30.45
N ARG A 243 -2.38 13.29 30.71
CA ARG A 243 -3.80 13.11 30.97
C ARG A 243 -4.54 12.64 29.72
N ASP A 244 -4.19 13.21 28.57
CA ASP A 244 -4.87 12.92 27.30
C ASP A 244 -4.60 11.49 26.83
N VAL A 245 -3.40 10.97 27.09
CA VAL A 245 -2.99 9.59 26.74
C VAL A 245 -3.26 8.55 27.83
N ALA A 246 -3.75 8.98 29.02
CA ALA A 246 -4.07 8.05 30.10
C ALA A 246 -5.04 6.92 29.69
N PRO A 247 -6.06 7.17 28.84
CA PRO A 247 -6.93 6.11 28.32
C PRO A 247 -6.17 5.03 27.54
N SER A 248 -5.34 5.37 26.54
CA SER A 248 -4.55 4.38 25.79
C SER A 248 -3.46 3.71 26.62
N LEU A 249 -2.94 4.37 27.66
CA LEU A 249 -2.05 3.74 28.64
C LEU A 249 -2.74 2.57 29.37
N ARG A 250 -4.03 2.68 29.70
CA ARG A 250 -4.77 1.56 30.32
C ARG A 250 -4.85 0.35 29.39
N LEU A 251 -5.14 0.56 28.10
CA LEU A 251 -5.10 -0.51 27.10
C LEU A 251 -3.71 -1.12 26.94
N TRP A 252 -2.65 -0.29 27.00
CA TRP A 252 -1.28 -0.78 27.01
C TRP A 252 -1.01 -1.73 28.18
N TRP A 253 -1.48 -1.40 29.39
CA TRP A 253 -1.33 -2.28 30.56
C TRP A 253 -2.14 -3.58 30.42
N GLN A 254 -3.30 -3.54 29.76
CA GLN A 254 -4.15 -4.71 29.53
C GLN A 254 -3.68 -5.63 28.39
N ARG A 255 -2.64 -5.25 27.63
CA ARG A 255 -2.22 -5.99 26.43
C ARG A 255 -1.95 -7.48 26.62
N ALA A 256 -1.38 -7.87 27.76
CA ALA A 256 -1.09 -9.28 28.04
C ALA A 256 -2.39 -10.08 28.24
N ALA A 257 -3.39 -9.47 28.90
CA ALA A 257 -4.71 -10.06 29.06
C ALA A 257 -5.45 -10.15 27.72
N MET A 258 -5.41 -9.10 26.89
CA MET A 258 -6.01 -9.11 25.54
C MET A 258 -5.40 -10.22 24.66
N ARG A 259 -4.07 -10.37 24.68
CA ARG A 259 -3.37 -11.47 23.98
C ARG A 259 -3.85 -12.84 24.47
N ARG A 260 -3.95 -13.01 25.79
CA ARG A 260 -4.40 -14.28 26.39
C ARG A 260 -5.84 -14.60 25.99
N ALA A 261 -6.73 -13.61 25.97
CA ALA A 261 -8.12 -13.78 25.55
C ALA A 261 -8.21 -14.26 24.10
N VAL A 262 -7.48 -13.65 23.16
CA VAL A 262 -7.43 -14.11 21.76
C VAL A 262 -6.80 -15.50 21.64
N ARG A 263 -5.72 -15.76 22.38
CA ARG A 263 -5.03 -17.05 22.38
C ARG A 263 -5.90 -18.21 22.87
N ASN A 264 -6.76 -17.94 23.84
CA ASN A 264 -7.62 -18.93 24.47
C ASN A 264 -9.01 -19.00 23.81
N SER A 265 -9.30 -18.18 22.80
CA SER A 265 -10.58 -18.23 22.10
C SER A 265 -10.63 -19.43 21.15
N GLU A 266 -11.62 -20.30 21.37
CA GLU A 266 -11.91 -21.43 20.49
C GLU A 266 -12.36 -20.98 19.11
N ASP A 267 -13.22 -19.96 19.00
CA ASP A 267 -13.66 -19.37 17.72
C ASP A 267 -12.47 -18.89 16.89
N VAL A 268 -11.53 -18.17 17.52
CA VAL A 268 -10.34 -17.68 16.83
C VAL A 268 -9.44 -18.84 16.42
N ARG A 269 -9.28 -19.87 17.26
CA ARG A 269 -8.51 -21.06 16.89
C ARG A 269 -9.16 -21.80 15.72
N ALA A 270 -10.47 -22.02 15.78
CA ALA A 270 -11.23 -22.70 14.73
C ALA A 270 -11.12 -21.95 13.39
N ALA A 271 -11.22 -20.62 13.41
CA ALA A 271 -11.10 -19.80 12.21
C ALA A 271 -9.71 -19.88 11.54
N THR A 272 -8.67 -20.30 12.26
CA THR A 272 -7.35 -20.55 11.65
C THR A 272 -7.25 -21.91 10.95
N THR A 273 -8.29 -22.74 10.99
CA THR A 273 -8.39 -23.93 10.13
C THR A 273 -8.94 -23.51 8.78
N VAL A 274 -8.07 -23.43 7.77
CA VAL A 274 -8.42 -22.97 6.42
C VAL A 274 -8.21 -24.10 5.43
N ARG A 275 -9.26 -24.38 4.65
CA ARG A 275 -9.37 -25.67 3.95
C ARG A 275 -9.18 -26.74 5.05
N GLY A 276 -8.56 -27.90 4.94
CA GLY A 276 -8.38 -28.80 6.10
C GLY A 276 -7.17 -28.47 6.99
N CYS A 277 -6.55 -27.30 6.85
CA CYS A 277 -5.20 -27.03 7.35
C CYS A 277 -5.22 -26.14 8.60
N ASP A 278 -4.62 -26.61 9.71
CA ASP A 278 -4.44 -25.80 10.92
C ASP A 278 -3.32 -24.77 10.74
N LEU A 279 -3.70 -23.52 10.48
CA LEU A 279 -2.77 -22.41 10.25
C LEU A 279 -2.42 -21.64 11.53
N TRP A 280 -2.88 -22.08 12.71
CA TRP A 280 -2.54 -21.41 13.97
C TRP A 280 -1.04 -21.19 14.18
N PRO A 281 -0.15 -22.15 13.89
CA PRO A 281 1.29 -21.96 14.07
C PRO A 281 1.87 -20.77 13.27
N LEU A 282 1.19 -20.35 12.21
CA LEU A 282 1.59 -19.23 11.34
C LEU A 282 0.87 -17.93 11.71
N LEU A 283 -0.44 -18.01 11.95
CA LEU A 283 -1.32 -16.84 12.09
C LEU A 283 -1.58 -16.45 13.55
N GLY A 284 -1.45 -17.38 14.51
CA GLY A 284 -1.83 -17.16 15.90
C GLY A 284 -1.08 -16.01 16.59
N GLU A 285 0.24 -15.91 16.39
CA GLU A 285 1.02 -14.79 16.94
C GLU A 285 0.69 -13.46 16.26
N ASN A 286 0.36 -13.45 14.96
CA ASN A 286 -0.08 -12.24 14.26
C ASN A 286 -1.41 -11.72 14.82
N LEU A 287 -2.37 -12.60 15.06
CA LEU A 287 -3.64 -12.25 15.70
C LEU A 287 -3.43 -11.73 17.12
N CYS A 288 -2.57 -12.39 17.90
CA CYS A 288 -2.20 -11.94 19.24
C CYS A 288 -1.47 -10.58 19.22
N ASP A 289 -0.53 -10.36 18.31
CA ASP A 289 0.21 -9.10 18.19
C ASP A 289 -0.68 -7.96 17.68
N GLY A 290 -1.65 -8.25 16.82
CA GLY A 290 -2.69 -7.31 16.41
C GLY A 290 -3.42 -6.73 17.63
N VAL A 291 -3.89 -7.56 18.56
CA VAL A 291 -4.53 -7.07 19.79
C VAL A 291 -3.55 -6.52 20.82
N GLY A 292 -2.38 -7.14 20.96
CA GLY A 292 -1.43 -6.84 22.03
C GLY A 292 -0.54 -5.62 21.77
N LEU A 293 -0.35 -5.22 20.52
CA LEU A 293 0.56 -4.15 20.13
C LEU A 293 -0.14 -3.10 19.30
N HIS A 294 -0.89 -3.54 18.27
CA HIS A 294 -1.50 -2.59 17.35
C HIS A 294 -2.66 -1.82 17.99
N LEU A 295 -3.50 -2.47 18.80
CA LEU A 295 -4.60 -1.77 19.46
C LEU A 295 -4.16 -0.70 20.47
N PRO A 296 -3.19 -0.93 21.37
CA PRO A 296 -2.66 0.14 22.21
C PRO A 296 -2.02 1.29 21.43
N TRP A 297 -1.45 1.01 20.24
CA TRP A 297 -0.94 2.05 19.35
C TRP A 297 -2.07 2.84 18.71
N ALA A 298 -3.13 2.17 18.23
CA ALA A 298 -4.31 2.80 17.63
C ALA A 298 -5.03 3.71 18.63
N ALA A 299 -5.28 3.22 19.85
CA ALA A 299 -5.88 4.01 20.92
C ALA A 299 -5.05 5.26 21.27
N ARG A 300 -3.71 5.15 21.21
CA ARG A 300 -2.83 6.31 21.40
C ARG A 300 -2.95 7.31 20.26
N ALA A 301 -2.98 6.83 19.01
CA ALA A 301 -3.18 7.70 17.86
C ALA A 301 -4.50 8.48 17.97
N MET A 302 -5.58 7.83 18.44
CA MET A 302 -6.84 8.48 18.77
C MET A 302 -6.70 9.52 19.90
N ASP A 303 -6.03 9.17 21.01
CA ASP A 303 -5.80 10.11 22.11
C ASP A 303 -5.03 11.37 21.64
N GLU A 304 -3.99 11.19 20.83
CA GLU A 304 -3.14 12.28 20.32
C GLU A 304 -3.86 13.17 19.30
N VAL A 305 -4.61 12.56 18.38
CA VAL A 305 -5.46 13.31 17.44
C VAL A 305 -6.53 14.09 18.20
N GLY A 306 -7.19 13.45 19.18
CA GLY A 306 -8.19 14.10 20.01
C GLY A 306 -7.64 15.32 20.74
N ALA A 307 -6.44 15.19 21.33
CA ALA A 307 -5.76 16.32 21.97
C ALA A 307 -5.40 17.44 20.98
N ALA A 308 -4.94 17.09 19.77
CA ALA A 308 -4.69 18.09 18.73
C ALA A 308 -5.97 18.83 18.33
N PHE A 309 -7.10 18.15 18.20
CA PHE A 309 -8.40 18.79 17.96
C PHE A 309 -8.86 19.67 19.12
N ASP A 310 -8.64 19.25 20.38
CA ASP A 310 -9.04 20.02 21.56
C ASP A 310 -8.24 21.34 21.68
N VAL A 311 -6.95 21.33 21.31
CA VAL A 311 -6.08 22.51 21.31
C VAL A 311 -6.36 23.42 20.11
N LEU A 312 -6.52 22.85 18.91
CA LEU A 312 -6.61 23.60 17.66
C LEU A 312 -8.04 24.03 17.29
N ARG A 313 -9.06 23.37 17.87
CA ARG A 313 -10.49 23.59 17.62
C ARG A 313 -10.83 23.88 16.15
N PRO A 314 -10.40 23.02 15.21
CA PRO A 314 -10.59 23.28 13.80
C PRO A 314 -12.08 23.14 13.42
N ARG A 315 -12.50 23.86 12.38
CA ARG A 315 -13.83 23.66 11.76
C ARG A 315 -13.86 22.47 10.82
N ALA A 316 -12.72 22.08 10.24
CA ALA A 316 -12.56 20.85 9.47
C ALA A 316 -11.13 20.30 9.57
N ALA A 317 -10.95 19.03 9.22
CA ALA A 317 -9.65 18.38 9.12
C ALA A 317 -9.42 17.76 7.73
N LEU A 318 -8.19 17.82 7.22
CA LEU A 318 -7.78 17.20 5.95
C LEU A 318 -6.66 16.18 6.17
N THR A 319 -6.72 15.05 5.48
CA THR A 319 -5.62 14.06 5.42
C THR A 319 -5.52 13.42 4.03
N TYR A 320 -4.33 12.95 3.66
CA TYR A 320 -4.10 12.24 2.39
C TYR A 320 -4.34 10.73 2.50
N ALA A 321 -4.55 10.16 3.68
CA ALA A 321 -4.66 8.70 3.85
C ALA A 321 -5.68 8.32 4.91
N GLU A 322 -6.95 8.63 4.64
CA GLU A 322 -8.10 8.36 5.50
C GLU A 322 -8.29 6.86 5.79
N ALA A 323 -8.02 6.00 4.79
CA ALA A 323 -8.13 4.56 4.95
C ALA A 323 -6.99 3.96 5.77
N GLY A 324 -5.91 4.71 5.98
CA GLY A 324 -4.79 4.32 6.83
C GLY A 324 -5.11 4.46 8.31
N ALA A 325 -4.28 3.88 9.17
CA ALA A 325 -4.58 3.82 10.59
C ALA A 325 -4.63 5.22 11.28
N TRP A 326 -3.77 6.16 10.91
CA TRP A 326 -3.90 7.55 11.37
C TRP A 326 -5.17 8.23 10.83
N GLY A 327 -5.54 7.96 9.58
CA GLY A 327 -6.77 8.44 8.96
C GLY A 327 -8.02 7.97 9.70
N ARG A 328 -8.07 6.69 10.07
CA ARG A 328 -9.18 6.14 10.86
C ARG A 328 -9.28 6.76 12.25
N ALA A 329 -8.14 6.99 12.91
CA ALA A 329 -8.12 7.73 14.18
C ALA A 329 -8.64 9.17 14.01
N LEU A 330 -8.26 9.85 12.92
CA LEU A 330 -8.76 11.18 12.56
C LEU A 330 -10.27 11.21 12.39
N VAL A 331 -10.82 10.29 11.60
CA VAL A 331 -12.26 10.22 11.36
C VAL A 331 -13.03 9.92 12.65
N MET A 332 -12.57 8.97 13.48
CA MET A 332 -13.25 8.64 14.74
C MET A 332 -13.27 9.83 15.72
N GLU A 333 -12.12 10.47 15.92
CA GLU A 333 -12.03 11.61 16.84
C GLU A 333 -12.69 12.87 16.28
N GLY A 334 -12.74 13.02 14.95
CA GLY A 334 -13.49 14.07 14.27
C GLY A 334 -14.99 13.88 14.48
N ARG A 335 -15.53 12.68 14.22
CA ARG A 335 -16.92 12.30 14.50
C ARG A 335 -17.32 12.59 15.95
N ARG A 336 -16.47 12.20 16.90
CA ARG A 336 -16.69 12.45 18.34
C ARG A 336 -16.82 13.93 18.69
N ARG A 337 -16.09 14.80 17.99
CA ARG A 337 -16.07 16.25 18.19
C ARG A 337 -16.95 17.03 17.22
N ARG A 338 -17.65 16.33 16.31
CA ARG A 338 -18.39 16.92 15.20
C ARG A 338 -17.51 17.83 14.32
N ILE A 339 -16.26 17.41 14.11
CA ILE A 339 -15.33 18.05 13.18
C ILE A 339 -15.36 17.23 11.88
N PRO A 340 -15.82 17.80 10.75
CA PRO A 340 -15.79 17.12 9.46
C PRO A 340 -14.36 16.78 9.06
N VAL A 341 -14.16 15.55 8.58
CA VAL A 341 -12.87 15.02 8.12
C VAL A 341 -12.94 14.76 6.63
N ILE A 342 -11.95 15.28 5.92
CA ILE A 342 -11.81 15.17 4.47
C ILE A 342 -10.60 14.26 4.18
N GLY A 343 -10.83 13.16 3.48
CA GLY A 343 -9.79 12.29 2.94
C GLY A 343 -9.48 12.69 1.51
N MET A 344 -8.21 12.77 1.14
CA MET A 344 -7.79 12.94 -0.24
C MET A 344 -7.04 11.72 -0.72
N GLN A 345 -7.44 11.16 -1.85
CA GLN A 345 -6.76 10.04 -2.48
C GLN A 345 -5.26 10.35 -2.68
N HIS A 346 -4.40 9.37 -2.40
CA HIS A 346 -2.93 9.52 -2.51
C HIS A 346 -2.26 8.49 -3.41
N GLY A 347 -3.00 7.47 -3.81
CA GLY A 347 -2.53 6.36 -4.62
C GLY A 347 -3.68 5.77 -5.41
N PHE A 348 -3.39 4.71 -6.17
CA PHE A 348 -4.41 4.00 -6.90
C PHE A 348 -5.28 3.19 -5.92
N ILE A 349 -6.60 3.26 -6.11
CA ILE A 349 -7.58 2.48 -5.36
C ILE A 349 -7.98 1.30 -6.25
N ASP A 350 -7.44 0.12 -5.95
CA ASP A 350 -7.71 -1.11 -6.67
C ASP A 350 -8.48 -2.14 -5.83
N ARG A 351 -8.84 -3.24 -6.50
CA ARG A 351 -9.70 -4.31 -5.96
C ARG A 351 -9.12 -5.11 -4.80
N HIS A 352 -7.87 -4.90 -4.41
CA HIS A 352 -7.22 -5.61 -3.30
C HIS A 352 -6.80 -4.68 -2.16
N VAL A 353 -7.04 -3.37 -2.25
CA VAL A 353 -6.72 -2.45 -1.15
C VAL A 353 -7.74 -2.60 -0.03
N LEU A 354 -7.46 -3.52 0.92
CA LEU A 354 -8.36 -3.84 2.05
C LEU A 354 -8.91 -2.60 2.77
N GLY A 355 -8.11 -1.53 2.87
CA GLY A 355 -8.52 -0.29 3.53
C GLY A 355 -9.76 0.39 2.94
N TYR A 356 -10.15 0.02 1.72
CA TYR A 356 -11.31 0.54 0.97
C TYR A 356 -12.34 -0.55 0.61
N LEU A 357 -12.13 -1.80 1.01
CA LEU A 357 -13.07 -2.89 0.82
C LEU A 357 -13.85 -3.05 2.10
N HIS A 358 -15.17 -2.90 2.06
CA HIS A 358 -16.01 -3.04 3.23
C HIS A 358 -17.22 -3.89 2.91
N ASP A 359 -17.57 -4.79 3.81
CA ASP A 359 -18.82 -5.55 3.69
C ASP A 359 -20.00 -4.65 4.13
N PRO A 360 -21.23 -4.89 3.65
CA PRO A 360 -22.38 -4.03 3.97
C PRO A 360 -22.64 -3.85 5.47
N ASP A 361 -22.41 -4.89 6.28
CA ASP A 361 -22.58 -4.84 7.74
C ASP A 361 -21.50 -4.02 8.46
N GLU A 362 -20.33 -3.83 7.84
CA GLU A 362 -19.28 -2.96 8.39
C GLU A 362 -19.69 -1.48 8.34
N MET A 363 -20.53 -1.11 7.37
CA MET A 363 -21.07 0.26 7.26
C MET A 363 -22.19 0.55 8.26
N GLN A 364 -22.74 -0.48 8.91
CA GLN A 364 -23.83 -0.33 9.87
C GLN A 364 -23.31 -0.19 11.30
N PRO A 365 -24.02 0.54 12.19
CA PRO A 365 -23.75 0.52 13.62
C PRO A 365 -23.79 -0.90 14.20
N SER A 366 -22.95 -1.15 15.20
CA SER A 366 -23.02 -2.40 15.95
C SER A 366 -24.33 -2.48 16.74
N ARG A 367 -24.93 -3.67 16.78
CA ARG A 367 -26.15 -3.94 17.57
C ARG A 367 -25.86 -4.04 19.07
N THR A 368 -24.61 -4.29 19.43
CA THR A 368 -24.15 -4.67 20.77
C THR A 368 -23.18 -3.65 21.36
N ASN A 369 -22.59 -2.79 20.53
CA ASN A 369 -21.76 -1.68 20.95
C ASN A 369 -22.31 -0.36 20.41
N ALA A 370 -23.02 0.39 21.26
CA ALA A 370 -23.61 1.69 20.88
C ALA A 370 -22.58 2.75 20.47
N GLY A 371 -21.30 2.59 20.85
CA GLY A 371 -20.23 3.49 20.44
C GLY A 371 -19.67 3.21 19.04
N ASP A 372 -19.93 2.02 18.48
CA ASP A 372 -19.54 1.68 17.12
C ASP A 372 -20.67 2.00 16.15
N THR A 373 -20.55 3.14 15.48
CA THR A 373 -21.53 3.60 14.48
C THR A 373 -21.23 3.10 13.06
N GLY A 374 -20.44 2.04 12.92
CA GLY A 374 -19.95 1.54 11.63
C GLY A 374 -18.60 2.12 11.24
N PHE A 375 -18.14 1.69 10.06
CA PHE A 375 -16.84 2.05 9.50
C PHE A 375 -16.53 3.56 9.66
N PRO A 376 -15.29 3.93 10.09
CA PRO A 376 -14.84 5.31 10.18
C PRO A 376 -14.65 5.95 8.79
N LEU A 377 -15.76 6.20 8.10
CA LEU A 377 -15.84 6.92 6.83
C LEU A 377 -15.63 8.43 7.04
N PRO A 378 -14.77 9.11 6.25
CA PRO A 378 -14.70 10.58 6.26
C PRO A 378 -16.00 11.21 5.75
N ASP A 379 -16.24 12.46 6.11
CA ASP A 379 -17.39 13.24 5.62
C ASP A 379 -17.30 13.48 4.11
N ALA A 380 -16.07 13.64 3.59
CA ALA A 380 -15.80 13.68 2.15
C ALA A 380 -14.50 12.94 1.80
N THR A 381 -14.52 12.20 0.69
CA THR A 381 -13.36 11.60 0.04
C THR A 381 -13.16 12.25 -1.33
N LEU A 382 -12.06 12.98 -1.47
CA LEU A 382 -11.63 13.62 -2.71
C LEU A 382 -10.86 12.61 -3.56
N LEU A 383 -11.43 12.27 -4.71
CA LEU A 383 -10.97 11.21 -5.61
C LEU A 383 -10.38 11.79 -6.88
N PHE A 384 -9.43 11.06 -7.46
CA PHE A 384 -8.79 11.45 -8.71
C PHE A 384 -9.70 11.24 -9.92
N ASP A 385 -10.61 10.27 -9.87
CA ASP A 385 -11.38 9.85 -11.04
C ASP A 385 -12.66 9.08 -10.67
N ALA A 386 -13.50 8.82 -11.68
CA ALA A 386 -14.73 8.07 -11.53
C ALA A 386 -14.51 6.56 -11.44
N PHE A 387 -13.35 6.04 -11.82
CA PHE A 387 -13.02 4.62 -11.63
C PHE A 387 -12.91 4.29 -10.14
N ALA A 388 -12.13 5.08 -9.39
CA ALA A 388 -12.02 4.99 -7.94
C ALA A 388 -13.38 5.21 -7.27
N ALA A 389 -14.16 6.19 -7.73
CA ALA A 389 -15.50 6.45 -7.19
C ALA A 389 -16.45 5.26 -7.38
N ALA A 390 -16.46 4.66 -8.57
CA ALA A 390 -17.27 3.47 -8.87
C ALA A 390 -16.82 2.28 -8.00
N HIS A 391 -15.50 2.10 -7.83
CA HIS A 391 -14.95 1.05 -6.99
C HIS A 391 -15.37 1.20 -5.52
N LEU A 392 -15.22 2.39 -4.94
CA LEU A 392 -15.62 2.67 -3.56
C LEU A 392 -17.12 2.50 -3.32
N ARG A 393 -17.96 2.84 -4.30
CA ARG A 393 -19.41 2.58 -4.21
C ARG A 393 -19.73 1.09 -4.23
N ALA A 394 -19.16 0.37 -5.20
CA ALA A 394 -19.52 -1.02 -5.45
C ALA A 394 -18.92 -2.00 -4.43
N ARG A 395 -17.69 -1.74 -3.97
CA ARG A 395 -16.90 -2.66 -3.13
C ARG A 395 -16.55 -2.11 -1.75
N GLY A 396 -16.54 -0.79 -1.59
CA GLY A 396 -16.37 -0.14 -0.29
C GLY A 396 -17.68 0.30 0.36
N HIS A 397 -18.80 0.24 -0.38
CA HIS A 397 -20.11 0.74 0.03
C HIS A 397 -20.10 2.19 0.53
N PHE A 398 -19.19 3.02 0.00
CA PHE A 398 -19.15 4.46 0.31
C PHE A 398 -20.43 5.13 -0.22
N PRO A 399 -21.13 5.94 0.59
CA PRO A 399 -22.26 6.74 0.14
C PRO A 399 -21.86 7.65 -1.04
N PRO A 400 -22.67 7.75 -2.11
CA PRO A 400 -22.34 8.65 -3.22
C PRO A 400 -22.14 10.11 -2.79
N SER A 401 -22.83 10.55 -1.74
CA SER A 401 -22.75 11.89 -1.18
C SER A 401 -21.42 12.19 -0.48
N SER A 402 -20.64 11.18 -0.06
CA SER A 402 -19.31 11.39 0.52
C SER A 402 -18.20 11.36 -0.53
N LEU A 403 -18.49 11.08 -1.80
CA LEU A 403 -17.46 10.98 -2.84
C LEU A 403 -17.45 12.25 -3.71
N ARG A 404 -16.25 12.81 -3.95
CA ARG A 404 -16.04 14.00 -4.79
C ARG A 404 -14.91 13.76 -5.77
N ILE A 405 -15.18 13.80 -7.07
CA ILE A 405 -14.14 13.62 -8.10
C ILE A 405 -13.48 14.98 -8.38
N VAL A 406 -12.23 15.14 -7.96
CA VAL A 406 -11.47 16.40 -8.07
C VAL A 406 -10.32 16.32 -9.07
N GLY A 407 -9.92 15.14 -9.53
CA GLY A 407 -8.71 15.01 -10.36
C GLY A 407 -7.44 14.85 -9.51
N SER A 408 -6.28 14.67 -10.15
CA SER A 408 -5.01 14.48 -9.46
C SER A 408 -4.11 15.72 -9.61
N PRO A 409 -3.84 16.48 -8.52
CA PRO A 409 -2.89 17.60 -8.55
C PRO A 409 -1.49 17.21 -9.01
N LYS A 410 -1.09 15.98 -8.67
CA LYS A 410 0.19 15.44 -9.11
C LYS A 410 0.22 15.21 -10.61
N LEU A 411 -0.89 14.73 -11.18
CA LEU A 411 -1.01 14.48 -12.62
C LEU A 411 -1.05 15.80 -13.40
N ASP A 412 -1.80 16.80 -12.92
CA ASP A 412 -1.80 18.16 -13.49
C ASP A 412 -0.39 18.78 -13.49
N TYR A 413 0.29 18.69 -12.35
CA TYR A 413 1.66 19.17 -12.23
C TYR A 413 2.62 18.43 -13.18
N LEU A 414 2.49 17.10 -13.28
CA LEU A 414 3.31 16.31 -14.19
C LEU A 414 3.05 16.67 -15.67
N ALA A 415 1.79 16.83 -16.07
CA ALA A 415 1.42 17.18 -17.44
C ALA A 415 1.99 18.55 -17.84
N SER A 416 1.89 19.56 -16.97
CA SER A 416 2.50 20.88 -17.22
C SER A 416 4.02 20.79 -17.34
N ARG A 417 4.68 19.96 -16.52
CA ARG A 417 6.12 19.72 -16.57
C ARG A 417 6.57 18.95 -17.80
N VAL A 418 5.72 18.08 -18.36
CA VAL A 418 5.99 17.33 -19.60
C VAL A 418 5.85 18.23 -20.83
N ALA A 419 4.94 19.21 -20.79
CA ALA A 419 4.75 20.18 -21.87
C ALA A 419 5.83 21.28 -21.92
N ALA A 420 6.49 21.57 -20.79
CA ALA A 420 7.44 22.68 -20.64
C ALA A 420 8.86 22.54 -21.26
N PRO A 421 9.50 21.36 -21.41
CA PRO A 421 10.90 21.28 -21.83
C PRO A 421 11.10 21.70 -23.30
N SER A 422 12.16 22.48 -23.56
CA SER A 422 12.61 22.77 -24.93
C SER A 422 13.23 21.52 -25.57
N ARG A 423 13.32 21.50 -26.90
CA ARG A 423 13.99 20.43 -27.65
C ARG A 423 15.43 20.22 -27.16
N GLU A 424 16.18 21.29 -26.95
CA GLU A 424 17.55 21.25 -26.40
C GLU A 424 17.61 20.53 -25.04
N ARG A 425 16.65 20.79 -24.15
CA ARG A 425 16.58 20.11 -22.85
C ARG A 425 16.26 18.63 -22.99
N LEU A 426 15.40 18.27 -23.94
CA LEU A 426 15.07 16.87 -24.23
C LEU A 426 16.26 16.13 -24.84
N ASP A 427 16.99 16.77 -25.75
CA ASP A 427 18.21 16.22 -26.36
C ASP A 427 19.30 16.03 -25.29
N ALA A 428 19.51 17.02 -24.42
CA ALA A 428 20.43 16.91 -23.28
C ALA A 428 20.02 15.80 -22.30
N ALA A 429 18.73 15.67 -21.99
CA ALA A 429 18.21 14.59 -21.15
C ALA A 429 18.42 13.23 -21.81
N ARG A 430 18.19 13.11 -23.12
CA ARG A 430 18.43 11.87 -23.88
C ARG A 430 19.89 11.43 -23.82
N ILE A 431 20.82 12.37 -23.97
CA ILE A 431 22.27 12.14 -23.83
C ILE A 431 22.61 11.70 -22.40
N ASP A 432 22.09 12.39 -21.37
CA ASP A 432 22.30 12.03 -19.96
C ASP A 432 21.76 10.62 -19.61
N LEU A 433 20.71 10.17 -20.31
CA LEU A 433 20.20 8.81 -20.16
C LEU A 433 21.08 7.76 -20.83
N GLY A 434 22.01 8.16 -21.70
CA GLY A 434 22.89 7.29 -22.46
C GLY A 434 22.25 6.67 -23.70
N ALA A 435 21.13 7.21 -24.17
CA ALA A 435 20.45 6.72 -25.38
C ALA A 435 21.15 7.26 -26.64
N ALA A 436 21.55 6.36 -27.54
CA ALA A 436 22.11 6.72 -28.84
C ALA A 436 21.05 7.34 -29.76
N ASP A 437 21.48 8.00 -30.83
CA ASP A 437 20.55 8.53 -31.83
C ASP A 437 19.72 7.40 -32.46
N GLY A 438 18.44 7.67 -32.74
CA GLY A 438 17.49 6.69 -33.28
C GLY A 438 16.97 5.61 -32.32
N GLN A 439 17.50 5.46 -31.09
CA GLN A 439 16.96 4.50 -30.12
C GLN A 439 15.62 4.94 -29.50
N ASP A 440 14.66 4.03 -29.43
CA ASP A 440 13.43 4.27 -28.66
C ASP A 440 13.71 4.17 -27.16
N ILE A 441 13.23 5.12 -26.36
CA ILE A 441 13.37 5.04 -24.90
C ILE A 441 12.22 4.23 -24.31
N VAL A 442 12.55 3.23 -23.49
CA VAL A 442 11.58 2.45 -22.71
C VAL A 442 11.79 2.72 -21.23
N LEU A 443 10.80 3.33 -20.57
CA LEU A 443 10.87 3.59 -19.13
C LEU A 443 10.36 2.37 -18.35
N ILE A 444 11.21 1.84 -17.47
CA ILE A 444 10.84 0.80 -16.51
C ILE A 444 10.65 1.45 -15.15
N ALA A 445 9.42 1.40 -14.64
CA ALA A 445 9.05 2.01 -13.36
C ALA A 445 8.27 1.02 -12.49
N SER A 446 8.94 0.32 -11.58
CA SER A 446 8.33 -0.63 -10.64
C SER A 446 9.19 -0.74 -9.39
N LYS A 447 8.64 -1.26 -8.28
CA LYS A 447 9.48 -1.70 -7.14
C LYS A 447 10.25 -2.96 -7.53
N PHE A 448 11.51 -3.06 -7.11
CA PHE A 448 12.40 -4.18 -7.39
C PHE A 448 11.82 -5.43 -6.77
N THR A 449 11.31 -5.30 -5.55
CA THR A 449 10.66 -6.40 -4.83
C THR A 449 9.46 -7.00 -5.57
N GLU A 450 8.83 -6.25 -6.48
CA GLU A 450 7.69 -6.70 -7.30
C GLU A 450 8.15 -7.20 -8.67
N ILE A 451 9.05 -6.48 -9.34
CA ILE A 451 9.52 -6.85 -10.69
C ILE A 451 10.61 -7.93 -10.68
N ARG A 452 11.27 -8.19 -9.55
CA ARG A 452 12.42 -9.11 -9.45
C ARG A 452 12.21 -10.47 -10.15
N PRO A 453 11.06 -11.16 -10.02
CA PRO A 453 10.85 -12.44 -10.71
C PRO A 453 10.92 -12.33 -12.24
N LEU A 454 10.60 -11.16 -12.79
CA LEU A 454 10.49 -10.89 -14.23
C LEU A 454 11.64 -10.06 -14.78
N PHE A 455 12.41 -9.42 -13.90
CA PHE A 455 13.40 -8.42 -14.30
C PHE A 455 14.51 -9.01 -15.17
N GLY A 456 14.94 -10.26 -14.92
CA GLY A 456 15.91 -10.95 -15.78
C GLY A 456 15.40 -11.13 -17.21
N ALA A 457 14.18 -11.67 -17.37
CA ALA A 457 13.56 -11.84 -18.69
C ALA A 457 13.33 -10.51 -19.42
N LEU A 458 12.99 -9.44 -18.68
CA LEU A 458 12.88 -8.10 -19.23
C LEU A 458 14.25 -7.55 -19.69
N VAL A 459 15.29 -7.73 -18.88
CA VAL A 459 16.66 -7.35 -19.24
C VAL A 459 17.14 -8.08 -20.50
N ASP A 460 16.87 -9.38 -20.60
CA ASP A 460 17.22 -10.17 -21.78
C ASP A 460 16.43 -9.69 -23.03
N ALA A 461 15.14 -9.38 -22.88
CA ALA A 461 14.34 -8.81 -23.95
C ALA A 461 14.89 -7.45 -24.45
N VAL A 462 15.33 -6.58 -23.53
CA VAL A 462 15.98 -5.30 -23.87
C VAL A 462 17.32 -5.53 -24.56
N ARG A 463 18.17 -6.44 -24.05
CA ARG A 463 19.46 -6.76 -24.66
C ARG A 463 19.30 -7.22 -26.12
N LEU A 464 18.26 -7.99 -26.41
CA LEU A 464 17.96 -8.50 -27.74
C LEU A 464 17.27 -7.47 -28.67
N THR A 465 17.02 -6.24 -28.18
CA THR A 465 16.36 -5.17 -28.93
C THR A 465 17.27 -3.93 -28.97
N PRO A 466 18.34 -3.92 -29.77
CA PRO A 466 19.36 -2.85 -29.75
C PRO A 466 18.84 -1.48 -30.20
N SER A 467 17.72 -1.43 -30.91
CA SER A 467 16.97 -0.22 -31.26
C SER A 467 16.27 0.44 -30.07
N VAL A 468 16.31 -0.15 -28.88
CA VAL A 468 15.73 0.38 -27.65
C VAL A 468 16.83 0.72 -26.66
N HIS A 469 16.64 1.81 -25.91
CA HIS A 469 17.37 2.11 -24.68
C HIS A 469 16.42 2.09 -23.48
N ALA A 470 16.61 1.15 -22.56
CA ALA A 470 15.75 1.03 -21.38
C ALA A 470 16.28 1.88 -20.21
N VAL A 471 15.39 2.64 -19.58
CA VAL A 471 15.71 3.45 -18.40
C VAL A 471 14.94 2.91 -17.20
N VAL A 472 15.63 2.38 -16.22
CA VAL A 472 15.04 1.94 -14.95
C VAL A 472 15.06 3.09 -13.96
N LYS A 473 13.88 3.63 -13.62
CA LYS A 473 13.76 4.61 -12.54
C LYS A 473 13.46 3.91 -11.22
N CYS A 474 14.36 4.05 -10.25
CA CYS A 474 14.21 3.42 -8.94
C CYS A 474 12.98 3.94 -8.17
N HIS A 475 12.35 3.07 -7.38
CA HIS A 475 11.30 3.49 -6.45
C HIS A 475 11.88 4.35 -5.30
N PRO A 476 11.19 5.41 -4.81
CA PRO A 476 11.64 6.26 -3.69
C PRO A 476 11.90 5.58 -2.33
N GLU A 477 11.70 4.27 -2.25
CA GLU A 477 11.89 3.45 -1.05
C GLU A 477 12.98 2.39 -1.22
N GLU A 478 13.58 2.33 -2.40
CA GLU A 478 14.56 1.29 -2.74
C GLU A 478 15.87 1.92 -3.20
N ALA A 479 16.96 1.23 -2.87
CA ALA A 479 18.28 1.57 -3.38
C ALA A 479 18.40 1.11 -4.86
N PRO A 480 19.26 1.77 -5.66
CA PRO A 480 19.50 1.39 -7.05
C PRO A 480 20.28 0.08 -7.23
N ASP A 481 21.03 -0.36 -6.23
CA ASP A 481 22.00 -1.46 -6.35
C ASP A 481 21.40 -2.80 -6.81
N PRO A 482 20.21 -3.24 -6.33
CA PRO A 482 19.59 -4.48 -6.82
C PRO A 482 19.29 -4.45 -8.32
N TYR A 483 18.84 -3.30 -8.84
CA TYR A 483 18.60 -3.10 -10.27
C TYR A 483 19.92 -3.10 -11.04
N ARG A 484 20.92 -2.35 -10.58
CA ARG A 484 22.26 -2.28 -11.22
C ARG A 484 22.91 -3.65 -11.32
N LYS A 485 22.84 -4.43 -10.24
CA LYS A 485 23.37 -5.80 -10.21
C LYS A 485 22.70 -6.68 -11.27
N ALA A 486 21.38 -6.60 -11.38
CA ALA A 486 20.63 -7.42 -12.32
C ALA A 486 20.71 -6.93 -13.78
N ALA A 487 20.99 -5.64 -14.00
CA ALA A 487 21.20 -5.05 -15.33
C ALA A 487 22.67 -5.00 -15.78
N ASN A 488 23.59 -5.59 -15.00
CA ASN A 488 25.02 -5.51 -15.27
C ASN A 488 25.39 -6.05 -16.66
N GLY A 489 26.22 -5.30 -17.40
CA GLY A 489 26.71 -5.71 -18.73
C GLY A 489 25.69 -5.55 -19.87
N VAL A 490 24.58 -4.85 -19.67
CA VAL A 490 23.58 -4.59 -20.71
C VAL A 490 23.82 -3.17 -21.27
N PRO A 491 24.32 -3.03 -22.51
CA PRO A 491 24.79 -1.74 -23.02
C PRO A 491 23.67 -0.71 -23.24
N ASN A 492 22.46 -1.18 -23.51
CA ASN A 492 21.29 -0.35 -23.81
C ASN A 492 20.29 -0.28 -22.64
N LEU A 493 20.81 -0.29 -21.41
CA LEU A 493 20.01 -0.14 -20.19
C LEU A 493 20.73 0.72 -19.15
N THR A 494 20.05 1.75 -18.63
CA THR A 494 20.55 2.58 -17.53
C THR A 494 19.64 2.56 -16.30
N VAL A 495 20.25 2.58 -15.11
CA VAL A 495 19.52 2.65 -13.83
C VAL A 495 19.69 4.03 -13.23
N ARG A 496 18.58 4.74 -13.06
CA ARG A 496 18.52 6.11 -12.54
C ARG A 496 17.98 6.14 -11.10
N PRO A 497 18.47 7.07 -10.25
CA PRO A 497 18.01 7.20 -8.87
C PRO A 497 16.54 7.63 -8.81
N ALA A 498 15.92 7.47 -7.64
CA ALA A 498 14.49 7.72 -7.47
C ALA A 498 14.09 9.19 -7.64
N GLU A 499 15.03 10.09 -7.40
CA GLU A 499 14.93 11.55 -7.50
C GLU A 499 14.96 12.07 -8.95
N THR A 500 15.25 11.20 -9.93
CA THR A 500 15.26 11.59 -11.35
C THR A 500 13.91 12.17 -11.76
N ASP A 501 13.93 13.32 -12.45
CA ASP A 501 12.70 13.99 -12.90
C ASP A 501 11.91 13.08 -13.86
N MET A 502 10.65 12.84 -13.53
CA MET A 502 9.77 11.97 -14.30
C MET A 502 9.33 12.61 -15.62
N ALA A 503 9.21 13.92 -15.67
CA ALA A 503 8.68 14.63 -16.83
C ALA A 503 9.52 14.40 -18.11
N PRO A 504 10.85 14.62 -18.13
CA PRO A 504 11.66 14.33 -19.32
C PRO A 504 11.66 12.83 -19.65
N LEU A 505 11.63 11.94 -18.65
CA LEU A 505 11.57 10.50 -18.89
C LEU A 505 10.31 10.10 -19.65
N LEU A 506 9.13 10.53 -19.18
CA LEU A 506 7.86 10.22 -19.84
C LEU A 506 7.77 10.88 -21.21
N ARG A 507 8.23 12.13 -21.36
CA ARG A 507 8.20 12.84 -22.65
C ARG A 507 9.03 12.15 -23.72
N LEU A 508 10.17 11.58 -23.34
CA LEU A 508 11.08 10.87 -24.24
C LEU A 508 10.68 9.41 -24.48
N SER A 509 9.86 8.83 -23.60
CA SER A 509 9.54 7.40 -23.64
C SER A 509 8.56 7.07 -24.77
N ARG A 510 8.89 6.03 -25.53
CA ARG A 510 7.96 5.40 -26.48
C ARG A 510 7.01 4.41 -25.78
N LEU A 511 7.42 3.87 -24.63
CA LEU A 511 6.69 2.87 -23.86
C LEU A 511 7.08 2.93 -22.37
N VAL A 512 6.12 2.69 -21.50
CA VAL A 512 6.35 2.42 -20.07
C VAL A 512 6.12 0.94 -19.75
N VAL A 513 7.04 0.31 -19.04
CA VAL A 513 6.91 -1.07 -18.54
C VAL A 513 6.82 -1.06 -17.01
N THR A 514 5.85 -1.78 -16.44
CA THR A 514 5.65 -1.81 -14.99
C THR A 514 4.91 -3.06 -14.50
N VAL A 515 4.86 -3.28 -13.18
CA VAL A 515 4.03 -4.30 -12.51
C VAL A 515 2.86 -3.64 -11.77
N ASN A 516 3.15 -2.70 -10.86
CA ASN A 516 2.16 -2.05 -9.97
C ASN A 516 2.46 -0.56 -9.72
N SER A 517 2.92 0.18 -10.73
CA SER A 517 3.24 1.59 -10.57
C SER A 517 2.10 2.50 -11.05
N THR A 518 1.81 3.55 -10.28
CA THR A 518 0.91 4.63 -10.70
C THR A 518 1.44 5.37 -11.94
N VAL A 519 2.72 5.22 -12.27
CA VAL A 519 3.33 5.78 -13.49
C VAL A 519 2.64 5.27 -14.76
N ALA A 520 1.97 4.11 -14.71
CA ALA A 520 1.16 3.64 -15.83
C ALA A 520 -0.01 4.59 -16.15
N PHE A 521 -0.67 5.14 -15.13
CA PHE A 521 -1.73 6.15 -15.31
C PHE A 521 -1.18 7.47 -15.81
N ASP A 522 -0.04 7.89 -15.28
CA ASP A 522 0.66 9.08 -15.73
C ASP A 522 0.98 8.96 -17.23
N ALA A 523 1.56 7.82 -17.66
CA ALA A 523 1.87 7.53 -19.05
C ALA A 523 0.63 7.52 -19.95
N MET A 524 -0.42 6.81 -19.53
CA MET A 524 -1.68 6.71 -20.26
C MET A 524 -2.31 8.08 -20.51
N THR A 525 -2.34 8.94 -19.48
CA THR A 525 -2.87 10.31 -19.60
C THR A 525 -2.04 11.18 -20.55
N LEU A 526 -0.73 10.92 -20.63
CA LEU A 526 0.20 11.63 -21.52
C LEU A 526 0.28 11.01 -22.93
N GLY A 527 -0.52 9.99 -23.23
CA GLY A 527 -0.53 9.31 -24.53
C GLY A 527 0.67 8.38 -24.77
N VAL A 528 1.40 8.01 -23.71
CA VAL A 528 2.47 7.01 -23.78
C VAL A 528 1.89 5.64 -23.47
N PRO A 529 2.00 4.65 -24.38
CA PRO A 529 1.47 3.31 -24.13
C PRO A 529 2.20 2.66 -22.95
N ALA A 530 1.50 1.77 -22.24
CA ALA A 530 2.03 1.05 -21.10
C ALA A 530 1.89 -0.47 -21.29
N LEU A 531 2.91 -1.21 -20.82
CA LEU A 531 2.96 -2.66 -20.75
C LEU A 531 3.03 -3.09 -19.27
N ALA A 532 1.93 -3.65 -18.77
CA ALA A 532 1.89 -4.28 -17.46
C ALA A 532 2.43 -5.71 -17.56
N ILE A 533 3.43 -6.07 -16.75
CA ILE A 533 4.01 -7.41 -16.72
C ILE A 533 3.72 -8.09 -15.38
N GLY A 534 3.65 -9.42 -15.39
CA GLY A 534 3.38 -10.20 -14.18
C GLY A 534 1.91 -10.29 -13.82
N LEU A 535 1.02 -10.27 -14.81
CA LEU A 535 -0.43 -10.35 -14.57
C LEU A 535 -0.81 -11.63 -13.80
N PRO A 536 -1.80 -11.52 -12.88
CA PRO A 536 -2.61 -10.35 -12.60
C PRO A 536 -1.89 -9.41 -11.63
N THR A 537 -2.10 -8.11 -11.85
CA THR A 537 -1.61 -7.05 -10.97
C THR A 537 -2.73 -6.07 -10.67
N ASN A 538 -2.45 -5.02 -9.89
CA ASN A 538 -3.41 -3.94 -9.63
C ASN A 538 -3.78 -3.23 -10.95
N LEU A 539 -2.97 -3.37 -12.00
CA LEU A 539 -3.21 -2.80 -13.33
C LEU A 539 -4.07 -3.70 -14.24
N SER A 540 -4.44 -4.93 -13.81
CA SER A 540 -5.25 -5.85 -14.63
C SER A 540 -6.53 -5.20 -15.18
N PRO A 541 -7.30 -4.41 -14.42
CA PRO A 541 -8.52 -3.77 -14.97
C PRO A 541 -8.27 -2.87 -16.19
N LEU A 542 -7.07 -2.29 -16.31
CA LEU A 542 -6.70 -1.46 -17.46
C LEU A 542 -6.33 -2.32 -18.67
N VAL A 543 -5.70 -3.47 -18.42
CA VAL A 543 -5.43 -4.47 -19.47
C VAL A 543 -6.74 -5.06 -19.97
N ASP A 544 -7.63 -5.44 -19.06
CA ASP A 544 -8.95 -6.01 -19.38
C ASP A 544 -9.80 -5.03 -20.20
N ALA A 545 -9.69 -3.72 -19.92
CA ALA A 545 -10.35 -2.65 -20.68
C ALA A 545 -9.66 -2.30 -22.03
N GLY A 546 -8.55 -2.96 -22.38
CA GLY A 546 -7.77 -2.65 -23.58
C GLY A 546 -7.01 -1.32 -23.52
N ALA A 547 -6.92 -0.69 -22.35
CA ALA A 547 -6.20 0.57 -22.14
C ALA A 547 -4.68 0.37 -21.97
N MET A 548 -4.25 -0.86 -21.68
CA MET A 548 -2.84 -1.24 -21.53
C MET A 548 -2.57 -2.61 -22.14
N ALA A 549 -1.33 -2.84 -22.57
CA ALA A 549 -0.89 -4.18 -22.90
C ALA A 549 -0.52 -4.95 -21.62
N GLY A 550 -0.64 -6.28 -21.68
CA GLY A 550 -0.47 -7.16 -20.53
C GLY A 550 0.39 -8.39 -20.84
N VAL A 551 1.31 -8.75 -19.95
CA VAL A 551 2.07 -10.00 -19.99
C VAL A 551 1.83 -10.80 -18.71
N PRO A 552 1.25 -12.02 -18.79
CA PRO A 552 1.17 -12.95 -17.66
C PRO A 552 2.55 -13.30 -17.08
N MET A 553 2.62 -13.66 -15.80
CA MET A 553 3.88 -13.99 -15.11
C MET A 553 4.78 -14.99 -15.86
N ASN A 554 4.18 -15.99 -16.52
CA ASN A 554 4.90 -17.07 -17.18
C ASN A 554 5.04 -16.88 -18.70
N ALA A 555 4.60 -15.74 -19.25
CA ALA A 555 4.65 -15.48 -20.69
C ALA A 555 5.94 -14.74 -21.09
N PRO A 556 6.45 -14.96 -22.32
CA PRO A 556 7.65 -14.29 -22.80
C PRO A 556 7.41 -12.78 -22.97
N ILE A 557 8.25 -11.95 -22.33
CA ILE A 557 8.12 -10.49 -22.34
C ILE A 557 8.54 -9.88 -23.71
N GLY A 558 9.56 -10.45 -24.35
CA GLY A 558 10.15 -9.91 -25.58
C GLY A 558 9.17 -9.72 -26.75
N PRO A 559 8.34 -10.72 -27.10
CA PRO A 559 7.31 -10.56 -28.14
C PRO A 559 6.35 -9.41 -27.85
N ALA A 560 5.78 -9.34 -26.65
CA ALA A 560 4.85 -8.27 -26.27
C ALA A 560 5.52 -6.88 -26.27
N LEU A 561 6.77 -6.80 -25.82
CA LEU A 561 7.57 -5.58 -25.89
C LEU A 561 7.69 -5.06 -27.33
N ARG A 562 8.04 -5.95 -28.28
CA ARG A 562 8.18 -5.59 -29.70
C ARG A 562 6.84 -5.26 -30.36
N GLU A 563 5.79 -5.99 -30.02
CA GLU A 563 4.43 -5.72 -30.51
C GLU A 563 4.02 -4.28 -30.15
N VAL A 564 4.15 -3.89 -28.88
CA VAL A 564 3.79 -2.53 -28.45
C VAL A 564 4.74 -1.46 -29.02
N LEU A 565 5.99 -1.79 -29.31
CA LEU A 565 6.94 -0.81 -29.87
C LEU A 565 6.76 -0.61 -31.37
N TYR A 566 6.49 -1.66 -32.13
CA TYR A 566 6.65 -1.68 -33.59
C TYR A 566 5.38 -2.04 -34.37
N ASP A 567 4.36 -2.63 -33.75
CA ASP A 567 3.06 -2.83 -34.39
C ASP A 567 2.20 -1.57 -34.23
N GLU A 568 2.14 -0.75 -35.28
CA GLU A 568 1.37 0.49 -35.29
C GLU A 568 -0.15 0.26 -35.18
N THR A 569 -0.66 -0.89 -35.64
CA THR A 569 -2.08 -1.25 -35.47
C THR A 569 -2.36 -1.49 -33.99
N ARG A 570 -1.50 -2.27 -33.33
CA ARG A 570 -1.61 -2.53 -31.90
C ARG A 570 -1.49 -1.24 -31.08
N ARG A 571 -0.52 -0.38 -31.39
CA ARG A 571 -0.34 0.91 -30.72
C ARG A 571 -1.55 1.81 -30.85
N ARG A 572 -2.14 1.88 -32.04
CA ARG A 572 -3.37 2.65 -32.27
C ARG A 572 -4.53 2.09 -31.45
N ALA A 573 -4.72 0.77 -31.43
CA ALA A 573 -5.76 0.14 -30.63
C ALA A 573 -5.57 0.42 -29.12
N LEU A 574 -4.34 0.35 -28.61
CA LEU A 574 -4.03 0.70 -27.22
C LEU A 574 -4.29 2.18 -26.92
N ALA A 575 -3.93 3.08 -27.84
CA ALA A 575 -4.19 4.51 -27.68
C ALA A 575 -5.70 4.80 -27.67
N GLU A 576 -6.48 4.17 -28.55
CA GLU A 576 -7.94 4.30 -28.58
C GLU A 576 -8.58 3.74 -27.30
N GLY A 577 -8.16 2.56 -26.85
CA GLY A 577 -8.61 1.94 -25.60
C GLY A 577 -8.27 2.80 -24.38
N ALA A 578 -7.04 3.34 -24.31
CA ALA A 578 -6.61 4.26 -23.28
C ALA A 578 -7.49 5.52 -23.25
N GLN A 579 -7.71 6.14 -24.40
CA GLN A 579 -8.55 7.33 -24.50
C GLN A 579 -10.02 7.04 -24.14
N ALA A 580 -10.55 5.88 -24.53
CA ALA A 580 -11.89 5.44 -24.14
C ALA A 580 -11.98 5.26 -22.61
N PHE A 581 -10.99 4.62 -21.99
CA PHE A 581 -10.94 4.42 -20.55
C PHE A 581 -10.83 5.75 -19.78
N LEU A 582 -9.92 6.64 -20.20
CA LEU A 582 -9.75 7.97 -19.61
C LEU A 582 -11.06 8.78 -19.65
N ARG A 583 -11.75 8.81 -20.80
CA ARG A 583 -13.05 9.49 -20.95
C ARG A 583 -14.13 8.86 -20.07
N THR A 584 -14.25 7.54 -20.10
CA THR A 584 -15.27 6.79 -19.32
C THR A 584 -15.13 7.06 -17.83
N HIS A 585 -13.90 7.17 -17.35
CA HIS A 585 -13.61 7.36 -15.93
C HIS A 585 -13.27 8.81 -15.55
N ALA A 586 -13.45 9.78 -16.45
CA ALA A 586 -13.13 11.18 -16.22
C ALA A 586 -11.71 11.42 -15.66
N ILE A 587 -10.74 10.60 -16.05
CA ILE A 587 -9.33 10.75 -15.70
C ILE A 587 -8.76 11.85 -16.58
N ARG A 588 -8.28 12.95 -15.98
CA ARG A 588 -7.83 14.13 -16.71
C ARG A 588 -6.66 14.85 -16.03
N ALA A 589 -5.83 15.47 -16.86
CA ALA A 589 -4.78 16.41 -16.49
C ALA A 589 -5.14 17.81 -17.02
N ASP A 590 -6.21 18.41 -16.51
CA ASP A 590 -6.76 19.67 -17.01
C ASP A 590 -6.24 20.92 -16.29
N GLY A 591 -5.33 20.75 -15.33
CA GLY A 591 -4.74 21.86 -14.57
C GLY A 591 -5.65 22.42 -13.47
N HIS A 592 -6.87 21.89 -13.31
CA HIS A 592 -7.89 22.43 -12.40
C HIS A 592 -8.12 21.57 -11.16
N SER A 593 -7.37 20.48 -10.95
CA SER A 593 -7.61 19.59 -9.82
C SER A 593 -7.30 20.20 -8.45
N VAL A 594 -6.30 21.09 -8.38
CA VAL A 594 -6.02 21.85 -7.15
C VAL A 594 -7.21 22.73 -6.79
N GLN A 595 -7.74 23.49 -7.75
CA GLN A 595 -8.87 24.37 -7.54
C GLN A 595 -10.12 23.58 -7.10
N ARG A 596 -10.45 22.49 -7.79
CA ARG A 596 -11.57 21.61 -7.40
C ARG A 596 -11.40 21.00 -6.01
N SER A 597 -10.17 20.65 -5.64
CA SER A 597 -9.87 20.14 -4.29
C SER A 597 -10.11 21.22 -3.24
N VAL A 598 -9.64 22.45 -3.49
CA VAL A 598 -9.86 23.60 -2.60
C VAL A 598 -11.35 23.90 -2.47
N ASP A 599 -12.09 23.97 -3.58
CA ASP A 599 -13.53 24.25 -3.57
C ASP A 599 -14.30 23.22 -2.73
N ALA A 600 -14.02 21.92 -2.93
CA ALA A 600 -14.64 20.85 -2.15
C ALA A 600 -14.30 20.93 -0.64
N ILE A 601 -13.08 21.37 -0.28
CA ILE A 601 -12.68 21.58 1.12
C ILE A 601 -13.38 22.80 1.71
N MET A 602 -13.52 23.87 0.94
CA MET A 602 -14.20 25.10 1.37
C MET A 602 -15.71 24.89 1.56
N GLU A 603 -16.34 24.04 0.75
CA GLU A 603 -17.72 23.57 0.96
C GLU A 603 -17.85 22.89 2.33
N CYS A 604 -16.91 22.01 2.70
CA CYS A 604 -16.95 21.33 4.00
C CYS A 604 -16.70 22.27 5.20
N LEU A 605 -16.01 23.39 4.99
CA LEU A 605 -15.81 24.39 6.04
C LEU A 605 -17.07 25.19 6.32
N ASN A 606 -17.95 25.35 5.34
CA ASN A 606 -19.21 26.09 5.44
C ASN A 606 -20.41 25.15 5.16
N PRO A 607 -20.62 24.13 6.01
CA PRO A 607 -21.59 23.05 5.77
C PRO A 607 -23.04 23.52 5.74
#